data_AF-A0A8H6YHE3-F1
#
_entry.id   AF-A0A8H6YHE3-F1
#
_cell.length_a   1.000
_cell.length_b   1.000
_cell.length_c   1.000
_cell.angle_alpha   90.00
_cell.angle_beta   90.00
_cell.angle_gamma   90.00
#
_symmetry.space_group_name_H-M   'P 1'
#
loop_
_entity.id
_entity.type
_entity.pdbx_description
1 polymer ?
#
loop_
_entity_poly.entity_id
_entity_poly.type
_entity_poly.pdbx_seq_one_letter_code
_entity_poly.pdbx_strand_id
1 'polypeptide(L)'
;MAYAALPFAIPGMHNALVDPKKWNSDWENITNRLQHVSPAQFVDSSAILHATEADGMDSSLLEYQGFLGSLISLQIWITRDAARYLLDDLEAKWTKASPALRGEHILVGLSNACSIAKNLHDTRIYCGRDFRLSRLRGDGGIVLGWLKAIMVPARDEEALEMLNKPRYVPDAAWDAFANMQQQSAPNDSEKLALGRILVLRTKLICHFLHCTLRSFMGEDLPKIAVEKYNKKKNPQSFLSRGNLSAVAEQVLGPAGAKAAAKENKAAWKDRQRDRREYCSYVGCCKPNDGTEKFPRCKKCWDGMQREVLYCSAQCQKADWKSNHKAICGKALSFDAVSKPKLTYARTSEEMPSIPTPAESALVIGAPTGSYKRTPLLIAQIDRLNRFPKLDYVITDSSTPWNMDFPDPEAQSLFRKCREKAMATGDRQSIAIMAHFLCWMAIGHKPTLESGVTPNVIVGQLKKEYLFDELHLAVAEMQQLQNRDPFRRPMSPQNWLKFCKGMNVHQQVILS
;
A
#
# COMPACT_ATOMS: atom_id res chain seq x y z
N MET A 1 -22.94 11.05 -2.61
CA MET A 1 -24.26 11.68 -2.41
C MET A 1 -24.51 12.75 -3.48
N ALA A 2 -24.52 12.33 -4.74
CA ALA A 2 -25.05 13.08 -5.89
C ALA A 2 -26.26 12.33 -6.49
N TYR A 3 -26.87 11.45 -5.68
CA TYR A 3 -27.80 10.40 -6.12
C TYR A 3 -29.23 10.86 -6.29
N ALA A 4 -29.58 12.03 -5.74
CA ALA A 4 -30.96 12.51 -5.72
C ALA A 4 -31.51 12.85 -7.12
N ALA A 5 -30.65 12.94 -8.13
CA ALA A 5 -31.04 13.24 -9.51
C ALA A 5 -30.90 12.05 -10.48
N LEU A 6 -30.48 10.86 -10.01
CA LEU A 6 -30.32 9.72 -10.91
C LEU A 6 -31.62 8.91 -11.01
N PRO A 7 -32.17 8.70 -12.22
CA PRO A 7 -33.47 8.06 -12.41
C PRO A 7 -33.40 6.52 -12.29
N PHE A 8 -32.40 5.97 -11.61
CA PHE A 8 -32.20 4.52 -11.52
C PHE A 8 -31.60 4.09 -10.18
N ALA A 9 -31.95 2.87 -9.78
CA ALA A 9 -31.44 2.22 -8.58
C ALA A 9 -29.99 1.77 -8.78
N ILE A 10 -29.10 2.11 -7.85
CA ILE A 10 -27.74 1.58 -7.82
C ILE A 10 -27.79 0.16 -7.23
N PRO A 11 -27.04 -0.81 -7.78
CA PRO A 11 -27.02 -2.18 -7.27
C PRO A 11 -26.63 -2.18 -5.79
N GLY A 12 -27.26 -3.03 -4.98
CA GLY A 12 -26.88 -3.18 -3.58
C GLY A 12 -25.42 -3.57 -3.43
N MET A 13 -24.66 -2.89 -2.57
CA MET A 13 -23.23 -3.14 -2.39
C MET A 13 -22.92 -4.57 -1.93
N HIS A 14 -23.81 -5.16 -1.12
CA HIS A 14 -23.67 -6.54 -0.65
C HIS A 14 -23.75 -7.57 -1.78
N ASN A 15 -24.49 -7.28 -2.85
CA ASN A 15 -24.59 -8.15 -4.02
C ASN A 15 -23.25 -8.27 -4.76
N ALA A 16 -22.32 -7.34 -4.54
CA ALA A 16 -20.99 -7.41 -5.13
C ALA A 16 -20.30 -8.74 -4.83
N LEU A 17 -20.43 -9.27 -3.61
CA LEU A 17 -19.81 -10.54 -3.21
C LEU A 17 -20.75 -11.74 -3.35
N VAL A 18 -22.07 -11.54 -3.25
CA VAL A 18 -23.06 -12.63 -3.32
C VAL A 18 -23.25 -13.14 -4.75
N ASP A 19 -23.45 -12.22 -5.70
CA ASP A 19 -23.55 -12.53 -7.13
C ASP A 19 -22.78 -11.48 -7.93
N PRO A 20 -21.45 -11.61 -8.00
CA PRO A 20 -20.58 -10.63 -8.66
C PRO A 20 -20.97 -10.42 -10.13
N LYS A 21 -21.40 -11.47 -10.84
CA LYS A 21 -21.73 -11.43 -12.26
C LYS A 21 -22.96 -10.58 -12.50
N LYS A 22 -24.05 -10.86 -11.78
CA LYS A 22 -25.28 -10.06 -11.88
C LYS A 22 -25.04 -8.63 -11.42
N TRP A 23 -24.40 -8.44 -10.27
CA TRP A 23 -24.07 -7.12 -9.74
C TRP A 23 -23.26 -6.29 -10.74
N ASN A 24 -22.27 -6.90 -11.40
CA ASN A 24 -21.50 -6.22 -12.43
C ASN A 24 -22.35 -5.88 -13.65
N SER A 25 -23.19 -6.80 -14.13
CA SER A 25 -24.10 -6.55 -15.24
C SER A 25 -25.04 -5.38 -14.98
N ASP A 26 -25.56 -5.25 -13.75
CA ASP A 26 -26.41 -4.12 -13.36
C ASP A 26 -25.62 -2.78 -13.39
N TRP A 27 -24.35 -2.79 -12.99
CA TRP A 27 -23.45 -1.63 -13.10
C TRP A 27 -23.11 -1.24 -14.55
N GLU A 28 -22.89 -2.22 -15.43
CA GLU A 28 -22.66 -1.98 -16.86
C GLU A 28 -23.89 -1.31 -17.50
N ASN A 29 -25.10 -1.75 -17.13
CA ASN A 29 -26.35 -1.16 -17.59
C ASN A 29 -26.48 0.32 -17.17
N ILE A 30 -26.15 0.64 -15.92
CA ILE A 30 -26.13 2.02 -15.42
C ILE A 30 -25.10 2.86 -16.17
N THR A 31 -23.89 2.33 -16.30
CA THR A 31 -22.79 2.99 -17.03
C THR A 31 -23.18 3.29 -18.48
N ASN A 32 -23.90 2.37 -19.13
CA ASN A 32 -24.39 2.57 -20.48
C ASN A 32 -25.44 3.70 -20.57
N ARG A 33 -26.21 3.96 -19.51
CA ARG A 33 -27.15 5.08 -19.47
C ARG A 33 -26.47 6.41 -19.15
N LEU A 34 -25.33 6.36 -18.45
CA LEU A 34 -24.57 7.52 -18.00
C LEU A 34 -23.49 8.01 -18.97
N GLN A 35 -23.44 7.49 -20.19
CA GLN A 35 -22.38 7.83 -21.17
C GLN A 35 -22.28 9.33 -21.48
N HIS A 36 -23.36 10.08 -21.25
CA HIS A 36 -23.46 11.51 -21.52
C HIS A 36 -23.23 12.40 -20.30
N VAL A 37 -23.04 11.82 -19.10
CA VAL A 37 -22.82 12.61 -17.89
C VAL A 37 -21.37 13.09 -17.83
N SER A 38 -21.20 14.41 -17.81
CA SER A 38 -19.87 15.02 -17.80
C SER A 38 -19.27 15.05 -16.38
N PRO A 39 -17.92 15.10 -16.25
CA PRO A 39 -17.26 15.35 -14.97
C PRO A 39 -17.80 16.58 -14.22
N ALA A 40 -18.17 17.64 -14.95
CA ALA A 40 -18.73 18.88 -14.39
C ALA A 40 -20.00 18.61 -13.58
N GLN A 41 -20.96 17.87 -14.14
CA GLN A 41 -22.23 17.58 -13.48
C GLN A 41 -22.04 16.83 -12.15
N PHE A 42 -21.04 15.95 -12.07
CA PHE A 42 -20.70 15.25 -10.84
C PHE A 42 -20.08 16.19 -9.79
N VAL A 43 -19.19 17.08 -10.21
CA VAL A 43 -18.55 18.05 -9.31
C VAL A 43 -19.56 19.06 -8.81
N ASP A 44 -20.39 19.64 -9.68
CA ASP A 44 -21.40 20.63 -9.29
C ASP A 44 -22.37 20.05 -8.26
N SER A 45 -22.87 18.82 -8.51
CA SER A 45 -23.75 18.12 -7.58
C SER A 45 -23.09 17.87 -6.23
N SER A 46 -21.79 17.54 -6.22
CA SER A 46 -21.04 17.31 -4.99
C SER A 46 -20.69 18.62 -4.27
N ALA A 47 -20.44 19.71 -5.00
CA ALA A 47 -20.14 21.02 -4.45
C ALA A 47 -21.37 21.61 -3.75
N ILE A 48 -22.55 21.52 -4.36
CA ILE A 48 -23.83 21.92 -3.76
C ILE A 48 -24.07 21.15 -2.46
N LEU A 49 -23.80 19.85 -2.44
CA LEU A 49 -23.92 19.06 -1.22
C LEU A 49 -23.01 19.60 -0.11
N HIS A 50 -21.74 19.84 -0.42
CA HIS A 50 -20.78 20.37 0.55
C HIS A 50 -21.12 21.77 1.04
N ALA A 51 -21.65 22.63 0.18
CA ALA A 51 -22.10 23.97 0.54
C ALA A 51 -23.36 23.96 1.46
N THR A 52 -24.14 22.87 1.45
CA THR A 52 -25.41 22.75 2.20
C THR A 52 -25.29 21.88 3.47
N GLU A 53 -24.10 21.35 3.78
CA GLU A 53 -23.88 20.54 4.99
C GLU A 53 -23.95 21.40 6.26
N ALA A 54 -24.85 21.04 7.19
CA ALA A 54 -25.05 21.77 8.45
C ALA A 54 -23.83 21.78 9.38
N ASP A 55 -22.96 20.76 9.27
CA ASP A 55 -21.70 20.66 10.04
C ASP A 55 -20.57 21.53 9.45
N GLY A 56 -20.85 22.29 8.38
CA GLY A 56 -19.88 23.03 7.60
C GLY A 56 -18.90 22.13 6.83
N MET A 57 -17.92 22.75 6.17
CA MET A 57 -16.95 22.04 5.35
C MET A 57 -15.90 21.24 6.13
N ASP A 58 -15.68 21.55 7.42
CA ASP A 58 -14.60 20.95 8.24
C ASP A 58 -14.68 19.42 8.30
N SER A 59 -15.87 18.86 8.47
CA SER A 59 -16.07 17.41 8.49
C SER A 59 -15.70 16.76 7.15
N SER A 60 -16.05 17.41 6.04
CA SER A 60 -15.79 16.91 4.69
C SER A 60 -14.32 17.09 4.28
N LEU A 61 -13.67 18.17 4.73
CA LEU A 61 -12.23 18.38 4.60
C LEU A 61 -11.42 17.34 5.38
N LEU A 62 -11.85 16.99 6.60
CA LEU A 62 -11.20 15.95 7.40
C LEU A 62 -11.35 14.57 6.75
N GLU A 63 -12.55 14.24 6.25
CA GLU A 63 -12.79 12.99 5.51
C GLU A 63 -11.92 12.91 4.26
N TYR A 64 -11.83 14.01 3.49
CA TYR A 64 -10.95 14.12 2.33
C TYR A 64 -9.47 13.93 2.69
N GLN A 65 -8.99 14.53 3.78
CA GLN A 65 -7.63 14.32 4.29
C GLN A 65 -7.37 12.83 4.61
N GLY A 66 -8.32 12.15 5.26
CA GLY A 66 -8.24 10.71 5.52
C GLY A 66 -8.18 9.90 4.23
N PHE A 67 -8.96 10.27 3.21
CA PHE A 67 -8.88 9.63 1.90
C PHE A 67 -7.52 9.79 1.24
N LEU A 68 -6.91 10.98 1.29
CA LEU A 68 -5.55 11.23 0.77
C LEU A 68 -4.51 10.32 1.46
N GLY A 69 -4.46 10.34 2.79
CA GLY A 69 -3.49 9.53 3.54
C GLY A 69 -3.65 8.02 3.29
N SER A 70 -4.90 7.55 3.25
CA SER A 70 -5.19 6.14 2.96
C SER A 70 -4.89 5.73 1.52
N LEU A 71 -5.07 6.63 0.54
CA LEU A 71 -4.70 6.38 -0.86
C LEU A 71 -3.18 6.23 -1.00
N ILE A 72 -2.41 7.13 -0.41
CA ILE A 72 -0.95 7.06 -0.44
C ILE A 72 -0.45 5.75 0.19
N SER A 73 -0.96 5.40 1.37
CA SER A 73 -0.63 4.14 2.05
C SER A 73 -0.93 2.92 1.17
N LEU A 74 -2.07 2.93 0.50
CA LEU A 74 -2.49 1.88 -0.41
C LEU A 74 -1.56 1.78 -1.64
N GLN A 75 -1.13 2.91 -2.21
CA GLN A 75 -0.19 2.94 -3.34
C GLN A 75 1.17 2.37 -2.98
N ILE A 76 1.65 2.63 -1.76
CA ILE A 76 2.89 2.04 -1.24
C ILE A 76 2.75 0.52 -1.14
N TRP A 77 1.63 0.02 -0.59
CA TRP A 77 1.39 -1.41 -0.47
C TRP A 77 1.30 -2.11 -1.84
N ILE A 78 0.56 -1.52 -2.77
CA ILE A 78 0.46 -2.06 -4.14
C ILE A 78 1.83 -2.02 -4.82
N THR A 79 2.61 -0.96 -4.66
CA THR A 79 3.96 -0.87 -5.24
C THR A 79 4.83 -2.02 -4.75
N ARG A 80 4.79 -2.33 -3.46
CA ARG A 80 5.54 -3.44 -2.88
C ARG A 80 5.10 -4.79 -3.44
N ASP A 81 3.79 -5.07 -3.45
CA ASP A 81 3.27 -6.34 -3.94
C ASP A 81 3.53 -6.49 -5.45
N ALA A 82 3.32 -5.42 -6.23
CA ALA A 82 3.58 -5.39 -7.66
C ALA A 82 5.06 -5.59 -7.99
N ALA A 83 5.99 -4.97 -7.25
CA ALA A 83 7.42 -5.19 -7.46
C ALA A 83 7.79 -6.68 -7.29
N ARG A 84 7.19 -7.37 -6.33
CA ARG A 84 7.34 -8.82 -6.15
C ARG A 84 6.76 -9.59 -7.32
N TYR A 85 5.52 -9.29 -7.73
CA TYR A 85 4.87 -10.00 -8.83
C TYR A 85 5.55 -9.78 -10.19
N LEU A 86 6.08 -8.59 -10.45
CA LEU A 86 6.82 -8.28 -11.68
C LEU A 86 8.06 -9.17 -11.83
N LEU A 87 8.68 -9.57 -10.72
CA LEU A 87 9.80 -10.52 -10.73
C LEU A 87 9.36 -11.97 -10.90
N ASP A 88 8.08 -12.25 -10.67
CA ASP A 88 7.45 -13.52 -11.00
C ASP A 88 6.76 -13.47 -12.38
N ASP A 89 7.28 -12.65 -13.30
CA ASP A 89 6.79 -12.47 -14.67
C ASP A 89 5.31 -12.07 -14.78
N LEU A 90 4.81 -11.25 -13.84
CA LEU A 90 3.41 -10.80 -13.84
C LEU A 90 2.96 -10.26 -15.21
N GLU A 91 3.76 -9.39 -15.86
CA GLU A 91 3.36 -8.80 -17.15
C GLU A 91 3.17 -9.87 -18.23
N ALA A 92 4.12 -10.79 -18.35
CA ALA A 92 4.06 -11.87 -19.33
C ALA A 92 2.92 -12.84 -19.02
N LYS A 93 2.75 -13.23 -17.74
CA LYS A 93 1.65 -14.12 -17.32
C LYS A 93 0.29 -13.46 -17.57
N TRP A 94 0.13 -12.19 -17.21
CA TRP A 94 -1.11 -11.45 -17.35
C TRP A 94 -1.50 -11.23 -18.82
N THR A 95 -0.55 -10.89 -19.68
CA THR A 95 -0.79 -10.70 -21.13
C THR A 95 -1.06 -12.02 -21.84
N LYS A 96 -0.38 -13.11 -21.46
CA LYS A 96 -0.59 -14.47 -21.98
C LYS A 96 -1.90 -15.10 -21.51
N ALA A 97 -2.45 -14.69 -20.36
CA ALA A 97 -3.74 -15.18 -19.87
C ALA A 97 -4.85 -14.98 -20.91
N SER A 98 -5.83 -15.88 -20.96
CA SER A 98 -6.97 -15.71 -21.85
C SER A 98 -7.85 -14.55 -21.39
N PRO A 99 -8.62 -13.88 -22.29
CA PRO A 99 -9.60 -12.88 -21.89
C PRO A 99 -10.64 -13.39 -20.88
N ALA A 100 -10.97 -14.69 -20.94
CA ALA A 100 -11.87 -15.33 -19.99
C ALA A 100 -11.24 -15.37 -18.58
N LEU A 101 -10.00 -15.88 -18.46
CA LEU A 101 -9.27 -15.95 -17.20
C LEU A 101 -9.06 -14.55 -16.59
N ARG A 102 -8.64 -13.57 -17.40
CA ARG A 102 -8.54 -12.17 -16.96
C ARG A 102 -9.89 -11.67 -16.45
N GLY A 103 -10.97 -11.96 -17.17
CA GLY A 103 -12.33 -11.57 -16.81
C GLY A 103 -12.76 -12.08 -15.43
N GLU A 104 -12.38 -13.31 -15.07
CA GLU A 104 -12.66 -13.89 -13.75
C GLU A 104 -11.95 -13.11 -12.63
N HIS A 105 -10.64 -12.88 -12.75
CA HIS A 105 -9.87 -12.13 -11.75
C HIS A 105 -10.25 -10.65 -11.69
N ILE A 106 -10.59 -10.03 -12.82
CA ILE A 106 -11.12 -8.65 -12.86
C ILE A 106 -12.44 -8.57 -12.10
N LEU A 107 -13.32 -9.57 -12.25
CA LEU A 107 -14.60 -9.60 -11.54
C LEU A 107 -14.39 -9.74 -10.02
N VAL A 108 -13.45 -10.59 -9.59
CA VAL A 108 -13.02 -10.67 -8.19
C VAL A 108 -12.50 -9.31 -7.71
N GLY A 109 -11.65 -8.65 -8.50
CA GLY A 109 -11.12 -7.34 -8.18
C GLY A 109 -12.20 -6.27 -8.00
N LEU A 110 -13.13 -6.18 -8.95
CA LEU A 110 -14.23 -5.20 -8.95
C LEU A 110 -15.18 -5.40 -7.77
N SER A 111 -15.63 -6.64 -7.57
CA SER A 111 -16.56 -7.00 -6.50
C SER A 111 -15.98 -6.71 -5.12
N ASN A 112 -14.74 -7.16 -4.87
CA ASN A 112 -14.08 -6.94 -3.59
C ASN A 112 -13.81 -5.46 -3.37
N ALA A 113 -13.26 -4.73 -4.35
CA ALA A 113 -12.98 -3.30 -4.20
C ALA A 113 -14.24 -2.47 -3.90
N CYS A 114 -15.36 -2.80 -4.54
CA CYS A 114 -16.63 -2.11 -4.28
C CYS A 114 -17.29 -2.56 -2.97
N SER A 115 -17.01 -3.76 -2.46
CA SER A 115 -17.57 -4.25 -1.19
C SER A 115 -16.96 -3.59 0.06
N ILE A 116 -15.74 -3.04 -0.05
CA ILE A 116 -14.98 -2.47 1.08
C ILE A 116 -15.77 -1.39 1.81
N ALA A 117 -16.29 -0.42 1.05
CA ALA A 117 -16.93 0.76 1.62
C ALA A 117 -17.93 1.36 0.65
N LYS A 118 -19.01 1.90 1.22
CA LYS A 118 -20.11 2.48 0.43
C LYS A 118 -19.62 3.59 -0.49
N ASN A 119 -18.73 4.48 -0.02
CA ASN A 119 -18.17 5.54 -0.86
C ASN A 119 -17.39 4.99 -2.07
N LEU A 120 -16.64 3.89 -1.93
CA LEU A 120 -15.92 3.27 -3.05
C LEU A 120 -16.87 2.60 -4.04
N HIS A 121 -17.87 1.87 -3.55
CA HIS A 121 -18.96 1.34 -4.38
C HIS A 121 -19.63 2.43 -5.21
N ASP A 122 -20.02 3.50 -4.52
CA ASP A 122 -20.68 4.68 -5.04
C ASP A 122 -19.82 5.41 -6.09
N THR A 123 -18.50 5.44 -5.89
CA THR A 123 -17.52 6.07 -6.79
C THR A 123 -17.45 5.39 -8.16
N ARG A 124 -17.89 4.13 -8.28
CA ARG A 124 -17.91 3.43 -9.57
C ARG A 124 -18.69 4.20 -10.65
N ILE A 125 -19.65 5.03 -10.25
CA ILE A 125 -20.38 5.91 -11.17
C ILE A 125 -19.48 6.90 -11.92
N TYR A 126 -18.42 7.41 -11.26
CA TYR A 126 -17.45 8.33 -11.85
C TYR A 126 -16.42 7.62 -12.74
N CYS A 127 -16.42 6.29 -12.68
CA CYS A 127 -15.44 5.41 -13.31
C CYS A 127 -16.10 4.49 -14.35
N GLY A 128 -17.30 4.83 -14.83
CA GLY A 128 -18.08 3.96 -15.72
C GLY A 128 -17.33 3.61 -17.01
N ARG A 129 -16.58 4.54 -17.59
CA ARG A 129 -15.74 4.24 -18.77
C ARG A 129 -14.55 3.32 -18.44
N ASP A 130 -14.04 3.41 -17.23
CA ASP A 130 -12.84 2.70 -16.76
C ASP A 130 -13.16 1.24 -16.42
N PHE A 131 -14.24 1.01 -15.67
CA PHE A 131 -14.59 -0.30 -15.11
C PHE A 131 -15.58 -1.11 -15.96
N ARG A 132 -15.46 -1.02 -17.29
CA ARG A 132 -16.16 -1.94 -18.20
C ARG A 132 -15.41 -3.25 -18.28
N LEU A 133 -16.07 -4.36 -17.93
CA LEU A 133 -15.47 -5.69 -17.94
C LEU A 133 -14.97 -6.08 -19.33
N SER A 134 -15.72 -5.72 -20.39
CA SER A 134 -15.32 -5.96 -21.78
C SER A 134 -14.02 -5.25 -22.16
N ARG A 135 -13.81 -4.03 -21.64
CA ARG A 135 -12.60 -3.23 -21.85
C ARG A 135 -11.42 -3.78 -21.06
N LEU A 136 -11.61 -4.07 -19.77
CA LEU A 136 -10.53 -4.51 -18.88
C LEU A 136 -10.00 -5.90 -19.23
N ARG A 137 -10.85 -6.80 -19.73
CA ARG A 137 -10.46 -8.18 -20.07
C ARG A 137 -9.72 -8.33 -21.40
N GLY A 138 -9.49 -7.22 -22.12
CA GLY A 138 -8.92 -7.15 -23.46
C GLY A 138 -7.51 -7.75 -23.58
N ASP A 139 -6.51 -6.98 -23.96
CA ASP A 139 -5.10 -7.42 -24.02
C ASP A 139 -4.38 -7.43 -22.65
N GLY A 140 -5.05 -6.91 -21.61
CA GLY A 140 -4.49 -6.73 -20.28
C GLY A 140 -3.66 -5.46 -20.10
N GLY A 141 -3.41 -4.69 -21.17
CA GLY A 141 -2.58 -3.50 -21.17
C GLY A 141 -3.13 -2.38 -20.29
N ILE A 142 -4.45 -2.26 -20.14
CA ILE A 142 -5.07 -1.25 -19.29
C ILE A 142 -4.73 -1.48 -17.81
N VAL A 143 -4.87 -2.72 -17.33
CA VAL A 143 -4.56 -3.08 -15.93
C VAL A 143 -3.09 -2.83 -15.63
N LEU A 144 -2.19 -3.23 -16.54
CA LEU A 144 -0.75 -2.97 -16.40
C LEU A 144 -0.40 -1.49 -16.50
N GLY A 145 -1.07 -0.73 -17.37
CA GLY A 145 -0.89 0.71 -17.51
C GLY A 145 -1.29 1.46 -16.23
N TRP A 146 -2.43 1.11 -15.63
CA TRP A 146 -2.82 1.66 -14.34
C TRP A 146 -1.86 1.29 -13.22
N LEU A 147 -1.38 0.04 -13.21
CA LEU A 147 -0.38 -0.40 -12.24
C LEU A 147 0.89 0.45 -12.32
N LYS A 148 1.46 0.61 -13.52
CA LYS A 148 2.62 1.47 -13.77
C LYS A 148 2.38 2.92 -13.39
N ALA A 149 1.16 3.44 -13.61
CA ALA A 149 0.80 4.81 -13.29
C ALA A 149 0.76 5.11 -11.78
N ILE A 150 0.40 4.13 -10.95
CA ILE A 150 0.31 4.30 -9.49
C ILE A 150 1.55 3.81 -8.72
N MET A 151 2.40 2.99 -9.34
CA MET A 151 3.62 2.51 -8.70
C MET A 151 4.56 3.66 -8.38
N VAL A 152 5.11 3.68 -7.16
CA VAL A 152 6.13 4.65 -6.76
C VAL A 152 7.49 4.15 -7.28
N PRO A 153 8.23 4.94 -8.09
CA PRO A 153 9.54 4.53 -8.57
C PRO A 153 10.47 4.32 -7.36
N ALA A 154 11.29 3.28 -7.44
CA ALA A 154 12.14 2.86 -6.32
C ALA A 154 13.36 3.78 -6.09
N ARG A 155 13.57 4.81 -6.91
CA ARG A 155 14.78 5.61 -6.92
C ARG A 155 14.46 7.09 -7.01
N ASP A 156 15.29 7.87 -6.35
CA ASP A 156 15.45 9.32 -6.40
C ASP A 156 14.82 10.06 -5.22
N GLU A 157 15.39 11.23 -4.87
CA GLU A 157 14.78 12.18 -3.92
C GLU A 157 13.35 12.54 -4.34
N GLU A 158 13.09 12.49 -5.65
CA GLU A 158 11.77 12.57 -6.25
C GLU A 158 10.84 11.47 -5.72
N ALA A 159 11.31 10.24 -5.48
CA ALA A 159 10.50 9.18 -4.88
C ALA A 159 10.05 9.52 -3.45
N LEU A 160 10.88 10.19 -2.65
CA LEU A 160 10.49 10.65 -1.31
C LEU A 160 9.46 11.77 -1.37
N GLU A 161 9.56 12.69 -2.34
CA GLU A 161 8.52 13.69 -2.55
C GLU A 161 7.23 13.05 -3.12
N MET A 162 7.37 12.07 -4.01
CA MET A 162 6.26 11.29 -4.58
C MET A 162 5.53 10.46 -3.53
N LEU A 163 6.20 10.00 -2.47
CA LEU A 163 5.54 9.36 -1.34
C LEU A 163 4.60 10.30 -0.59
N ASN A 164 4.70 11.61 -0.81
CA ASN A 164 3.92 12.60 -0.08
C ASN A 164 2.69 13.10 -0.84
N LYS A 165 2.54 12.72 -2.11
CA LYS A 165 1.43 13.13 -2.97
C LYS A 165 0.80 11.90 -3.62
N PRO A 166 -0.54 11.78 -3.63
CA PRO A 166 -1.18 10.67 -4.32
C PRO A 166 -0.90 10.73 -5.83
N ARG A 167 -0.65 9.56 -6.44
CA ARG A 167 -0.56 9.45 -7.90
C ARG A 167 -1.94 9.18 -8.49
N TYR A 168 -2.51 10.15 -9.20
CA TYR A 168 -3.80 9.94 -9.86
C TYR A 168 -3.63 9.09 -11.12
N VAL A 169 -4.59 8.20 -11.39
CA VAL A 169 -4.59 7.40 -12.62
C VAL A 169 -5.03 8.30 -13.78
N PRO A 170 -4.20 8.44 -14.85
CA PRO A 170 -4.51 9.33 -15.97
C PRO A 170 -5.86 9.03 -16.60
N ASP A 171 -6.61 10.08 -16.94
CA ASP A 171 -7.83 10.00 -17.72
C ASP A 171 -8.08 11.32 -18.42
N ALA A 172 -8.04 11.30 -19.75
CA ALA A 172 -8.10 12.52 -20.55
C ALA A 172 -9.32 13.41 -20.25
N ALA A 173 -10.48 12.82 -19.90
CA ALA A 173 -11.68 13.59 -19.60
C ALA A 173 -11.59 14.25 -18.22
N TRP A 174 -11.16 13.51 -17.19
CA TRP A 174 -10.94 14.04 -15.85
C TRP A 174 -9.78 15.04 -15.81
N ASP A 175 -8.69 14.78 -16.52
CA ASP A 175 -7.51 15.65 -16.58
C ASP A 175 -7.84 16.98 -17.27
N ALA A 176 -8.54 16.94 -18.41
CA ALA A 176 -9.00 18.15 -19.09
C ALA A 176 -9.95 18.97 -18.21
N PHE A 177 -10.89 18.30 -17.54
CA PHE A 177 -11.83 18.96 -16.64
C PHE A 177 -11.14 19.57 -15.41
N ALA A 178 -10.20 18.85 -14.79
CA ALA A 178 -9.45 19.34 -13.64
C ALA A 178 -8.60 20.56 -14.01
N ASN A 179 -7.97 20.57 -15.18
CA ASN A 179 -7.20 21.71 -15.69
C ASN A 179 -8.10 22.92 -15.94
N MET A 180 -9.27 22.73 -16.56
CA MET A 180 -10.26 23.79 -16.77
C MET A 180 -10.73 24.38 -15.43
N GLN A 181 -11.03 23.52 -14.44
CA GLN A 181 -11.43 23.95 -13.10
C GLN A 181 -10.33 24.73 -12.38
N GLN A 182 -9.06 24.38 -12.55
CA GLN A 182 -7.96 25.16 -11.96
C GLN A 182 -7.88 26.58 -12.53
N GLN A 183 -8.23 26.77 -13.81
CA GLN A 183 -8.23 28.07 -14.47
C GLN A 183 -9.41 28.97 -14.07
N SER A 184 -10.53 28.40 -13.62
CA SER A 184 -11.74 29.15 -13.26
C SER A 184 -11.75 29.72 -11.84
N ALA A 185 -10.62 29.64 -11.10
CA ALA A 185 -10.51 30.08 -9.70
C ALA A 185 -11.63 29.53 -8.79
N PRO A 186 -11.72 28.20 -8.65
CA PRO A 186 -12.86 27.54 -8.02
C PRO A 186 -12.92 27.89 -6.53
N ASN A 187 -14.13 27.92 -5.98
CA ASN A 187 -14.33 28.07 -4.56
C ASN A 187 -13.91 26.80 -3.80
N ASP A 188 -13.78 26.88 -2.47
CA ASP A 188 -13.30 25.73 -1.68
C ASP A 188 -14.23 24.51 -1.74
N SER A 189 -15.54 24.70 -1.94
CA SER A 189 -16.50 23.59 -2.09
C SER A 189 -16.31 22.84 -3.40
N GLU A 190 -16.07 23.58 -4.50
CA GLU A 190 -15.75 23.01 -5.81
C GLU A 190 -14.40 22.28 -5.79
N LYS A 191 -13.37 22.89 -5.18
CA LYS A 191 -12.07 22.25 -4.96
C LYS A 191 -12.20 20.96 -4.18
N LEU A 192 -12.96 20.98 -3.08
CA LEU A 192 -13.21 19.81 -2.24
C LEU A 192 -13.96 18.72 -3.01
N ALA A 193 -15.01 19.08 -3.74
CA ALA A 193 -15.78 18.15 -4.57
C ALA A 193 -14.90 17.45 -5.61
N LEU A 194 -14.13 18.21 -6.39
CA LEU A 194 -13.22 17.68 -7.39
C LEU A 194 -12.14 16.80 -6.75
N GLY A 195 -11.45 17.31 -5.72
CA GLY A 195 -10.39 16.58 -5.02
C GLY A 195 -10.90 15.26 -4.46
N ARG A 196 -12.07 15.26 -3.80
CA ARG A 196 -12.70 14.06 -3.26
C ARG A 196 -13.00 13.03 -4.35
N ILE A 197 -13.58 13.45 -5.47
CA ILE A 197 -13.91 12.54 -6.58
C ILE A 197 -12.63 11.91 -7.16
N LEU A 198 -11.59 12.70 -7.43
CA LEU A 198 -10.32 12.20 -7.99
C LEU A 198 -9.63 11.22 -7.04
N VAL A 199 -9.60 11.53 -5.74
CA VAL A 199 -9.02 10.64 -4.72
C VAL A 199 -9.82 9.35 -4.61
N LEU A 200 -11.15 9.41 -4.54
CA LEU A 200 -11.97 8.21 -4.43
C LEU A 200 -11.88 7.35 -5.70
N ARG A 201 -11.90 7.96 -6.90
CA ARG A 201 -11.69 7.25 -8.18
C ARG A 201 -10.38 6.48 -8.16
N THR A 202 -9.30 7.16 -7.82
CA THR A 202 -7.96 6.55 -7.78
C THR A 202 -7.86 5.49 -6.70
N LYS A 203 -8.46 5.71 -5.52
CA LYS A 203 -8.50 4.74 -4.44
C LYS A 203 -9.29 3.48 -4.81
N LEU A 204 -10.41 3.62 -5.53
CA LEU A 204 -11.15 2.49 -6.07
C LEU A 204 -10.30 1.70 -7.08
N ILE A 205 -9.59 2.37 -8.00
CA ILE A 205 -8.67 1.72 -8.95
C ILE A 205 -7.54 0.98 -8.20
N CYS A 206 -6.96 1.60 -7.16
CA CYS A 206 -5.94 0.97 -6.36
C CYS A 206 -6.44 -0.31 -5.67
N HIS A 207 -7.61 -0.27 -5.01
CA HIS A 207 -8.19 -1.48 -4.40
C HIS A 207 -8.54 -2.55 -5.45
N PHE A 208 -9.06 -2.14 -6.61
CA PHE A 208 -9.33 -3.02 -7.74
C PHE A 208 -8.05 -3.73 -8.20
N LEU A 209 -6.96 -2.99 -8.42
CA LEU A 209 -5.67 -3.55 -8.83
C LEU A 209 -5.15 -4.52 -7.77
N HIS A 210 -5.16 -4.12 -6.51
CA HIS A 210 -4.65 -4.95 -5.41
C HIS A 210 -5.40 -6.29 -5.32
N CYS A 211 -6.73 -6.27 -5.38
CA CYS A 211 -7.54 -7.48 -5.34
C CYS A 211 -7.39 -8.35 -6.60
N THR A 212 -7.33 -7.72 -7.78
CA THR A 212 -7.16 -8.42 -9.08
C THR A 212 -5.82 -9.14 -9.12
N LEU A 213 -4.73 -8.44 -8.79
CA LEU A 213 -3.38 -8.98 -8.84
C LEU A 213 -3.21 -10.13 -7.82
N ARG A 214 -3.68 -9.95 -6.59
CA ARG A 214 -3.61 -11.02 -5.57
C ARG A 214 -4.41 -12.25 -5.99
N SER A 215 -5.63 -12.05 -6.49
CA SER A 215 -6.43 -13.16 -7.02
C SER A 215 -5.71 -13.87 -8.18
N PHE A 216 -5.14 -13.12 -9.12
CA PHE A 216 -4.42 -13.69 -10.27
C PHE A 216 -3.16 -14.46 -9.86
N MET A 217 -2.46 -13.98 -8.83
CA MET A 217 -1.26 -14.62 -8.29
C MET A 217 -1.57 -15.74 -7.28
N GLY A 218 -2.85 -16.07 -7.06
CA GLY A 218 -3.27 -17.14 -6.14
C GLY A 218 -3.07 -16.81 -4.66
N GLU A 219 -3.06 -15.52 -4.31
CA GLU A 219 -2.87 -15.04 -2.93
C GLU A 219 -4.19 -14.68 -2.25
N ASP A 220 -4.19 -14.75 -0.93
CA ASP A 220 -5.31 -14.27 -0.11
C ASP A 220 -5.62 -12.80 -0.42
N LEU A 221 -6.91 -12.49 -0.56
CA LEU A 221 -7.36 -11.12 -0.77
C LEU A 221 -7.06 -10.22 0.44
N PRO A 222 -6.79 -8.93 0.22
CA PRO A 222 -6.41 -8.03 1.30
C PRO A 222 -7.58 -7.85 2.27
N LYS A 223 -7.32 -8.09 3.56
CA LYS A 223 -8.26 -7.75 4.64
C LYS A 223 -8.19 -6.26 4.89
N ILE A 224 -9.20 -5.53 4.45
CA ILE A 224 -9.23 -4.07 4.55
C ILE A 224 -10.05 -3.70 5.78
N ALA A 225 -9.36 -3.26 6.83
CA ALA A 225 -10.08 -2.74 7.98
C ALA A 225 -10.67 -1.36 7.64
N VAL A 226 -11.89 -1.15 8.09
CA VAL A 226 -12.56 0.14 7.93
C VAL A 226 -12.16 1.03 9.11
N GLU A 227 -11.75 2.26 8.83
CA GLU A 227 -11.42 3.21 9.90
C GLU A 227 -12.65 3.56 10.73
N LYS A 228 -12.49 3.51 12.06
CA LYS A 228 -13.49 4.00 12.99
C LYS A 228 -13.31 5.50 13.19
N TYR A 229 -14.30 6.27 12.73
CA TYR A 229 -14.43 7.68 13.08
C TYR A 229 -15.45 7.81 14.21
N ASN A 230 -15.03 8.20 15.42
CA ASN A 230 -15.96 8.63 16.46
C ASN A 230 -16.46 10.04 16.14
N LYS A 231 -17.37 10.15 15.18
CA LYS A 231 -18.24 11.33 15.15
C LYS A 231 -19.14 11.24 16.38
N LYS A 232 -19.09 12.22 17.29
CA LYS A 232 -20.21 12.44 18.20
C LYS A 232 -21.46 12.46 17.33
N LYS A 233 -22.50 11.73 17.71
CA LYS A 233 -23.79 11.73 17.00
C LYS A 233 -24.31 13.16 17.05
N ASN A 234 -23.95 14.01 16.09
CA ASN A 234 -24.64 15.27 15.92
C ASN A 234 -26.05 14.90 15.47
N PRO A 235 -27.11 15.21 16.25
CA PRO A 235 -28.49 14.96 15.83
C PRO A 235 -28.79 15.57 14.46
N GLN A 236 -28.10 16.66 14.08
CA GLN A 236 -28.18 17.29 12.76
C GLN A 236 -27.67 16.41 11.61
N SER A 237 -26.66 15.56 11.83
CA SER A 237 -26.22 14.55 10.83
C SER A 237 -27.29 13.48 10.55
N PHE A 238 -28.35 13.45 11.37
CA PHE A 238 -29.54 12.64 11.15
C PHE A 238 -30.54 13.33 10.21
N LEU A 239 -30.57 14.67 10.16
CA LEU A 239 -31.44 15.43 9.24
C LEU A 239 -31.03 15.23 7.77
N SER A 240 -29.74 15.10 7.49
CA SER A 240 -29.27 14.71 6.15
C SER A 240 -29.69 13.30 5.74
N ARG A 241 -30.03 12.41 6.70
CA ARG A 241 -30.67 11.12 6.41
C ARG A 241 -32.15 11.25 6.04
N GLY A 242 -32.83 12.29 6.54
CA GLY A 242 -34.24 12.57 6.21
C GLY A 242 -34.42 12.80 4.71
N ASN A 243 -33.59 13.66 4.12
CA ASN A 243 -33.62 13.93 2.69
C ASN A 243 -33.28 12.70 1.84
N LEU A 244 -32.36 11.84 2.30
CA LEU A 244 -32.03 10.59 1.60
C LEU A 244 -33.18 9.57 1.62
N SER A 245 -33.95 9.52 2.72
CA SER A 245 -35.13 8.64 2.79
C SER A 245 -36.20 9.10 1.80
N ALA A 246 -36.50 10.39 1.76
CA ALA A 246 -37.49 10.96 0.84
C ALA A 246 -37.11 10.72 -0.64
N VAL A 247 -35.83 10.94 -0.98
CA VAL A 247 -35.30 10.65 -2.32
C VAL A 247 -35.40 9.14 -2.64
N ALA A 248 -35.01 8.27 -1.69
CA ALA A 248 -35.10 6.83 -1.90
C ALA A 248 -36.56 6.38 -2.10
N GLU A 249 -37.51 6.95 -1.36
CA GLU A 249 -38.94 6.69 -1.51
C GLU A 249 -39.48 7.17 -2.85
N GLN A 250 -39.02 8.32 -3.35
CA GLN A 250 -39.40 8.83 -4.67
C GLN A 250 -38.88 7.93 -5.81
N VAL A 251 -37.66 7.40 -5.68
CA VAL A 251 -37.01 6.61 -6.75
C VAL A 251 -37.41 5.13 -6.70
N LEU A 252 -37.56 4.54 -5.51
CA LEU A 252 -37.77 3.10 -5.33
C LEU A 252 -39.18 2.74 -4.84
N GLY A 253 -40.00 3.75 -4.56
CA GLY A 253 -41.23 3.58 -3.80
C GLY A 253 -40.98 3.30 -2.30
N PRO A 254 -42.01 3.42 -1.44
CA PRO A 254 -41.87 3.23 0.01
C PRO A 254 -41.32 1.85 0.41
N ALA A 255 -41.78 0.78 -0.25
CA ALA A 255 -41.34 -0.58 0.03
C ALA A 255 -39.86 -0.80 -0.35
N GLY A 256 -39.46 -0.33 -1.54
CA GLY A 256 -38.09 -0.42 -2.02
C GLY A 256 -37.12 0.38 -1.17
N ALA A 257 -37.49 1.61 -0.78
CA ALA A 257 -36.71 2.44 0.13
C ALA A 257 -36.51 1.79 1.50
N LYS A 258 -37.57 1.21 2.08
CA LYS A 258 -37.49 0.49 3.36
C LYS A 258 -36.58 -0.74 3.27
N ALA A 259 -36.67 -1.51 2.20
CA ALA A 259 -35.81 -2.66 1.96
C ALA A 259 -34.34 -2.23 1.83
N ALA A 260 -34.05 -1.23 1.00
CA ALA A 260 -32.72 -0.66 0.82
C ALA A 260 -32.15 -0.09 2.12
N ALA A 261 -32.97 0.57 2.95
CA ALA A 261 -32.55 1.08 4.26
C ALA A 261 -32.20 -0.05 5.23
N LYS A 262 -33.00 -1.12 5.28
CA LYS A 262 -32.74 -2.31 6.11
C LYS A 262 -31.43 -2.98 5.69
N GLU A 263 -31.23 -3.16 4.40
CA GLU A 263 -30.02 -3.73 3.81
C GLU A 263 -28.79 -2.87 4.11
N ASN A 264 -28.85 -1.56 3.82
CA ASN A 264 -27.77 -0.62 4.11
C ASN A 264 -27.40 -0.62 5.59
N LYS A 265 -28.38 -0.73 6.49
CA LYS A 265 -28.16 -0.84 7.95
C LYS A 265 -27.47 -2.15 8.32
N ALA A 266 -27.87 -3.28 7.74
CA ALA A 266 -27.23 -4.57 7.97
C ALA A 266 -25.78 -4.57 7.49
N ALA A 267 -25.54 -4.13 6.25
CA ALA A 267 -24.20 -4.01 5.69
C ALA A 267 -23.34 -3.01 6.49
N TRP A 268 -23.94 -1.91 6.99
CA TRP A 268 -23.24 -0.98 7.88
C TRP A 268 -22.82 -1.65 9.18
N LYS A 269 -23.69 -2.42 9.83
CA LYS A 269 -23.36 -3.16 11.06
C LYS A 269 -22.23 -4.17 10.84
N ASP A 270 -22.29 -4.91 9.74
CA ASP A 270 -21.25 -5.87 9.37
C ASP A 270 -19.88 -5.16 9.24
N ARG A 271 -19.84 -4.05 8.50
CA ARG A 271 -18.63 -3.21 8.40
C ARG A 271 -18.18 -2.65 9.75
N GLN A 272 -19.08 -2.31 10.68
CA GLN A 272 -18.68 -1.81 12.00
C GLN A 272 -17.93 -2.86 12.83
N ARG A 273 -18.25 -4.15 12.68
CA ARG A 273 -17.59 -5.25 13.42
C ARG A 273 -16.10 -5.32 13.09
N ASP A 274 -15.77 -5.05 11.83
CA ASP A 274 -14.40 -5.17 11.32
C ASP A 274 -13.65 -3.83 11.34
N ARG A 275 -14.24 -2.80 11.95
CA ARG A 275 -13.57 -1.51 12.10
C ARG A 275 -12.40 -1.60 13.07
N ARG A 276 -11.34 -0.86 12.74
CA ARG A 276 -10.18 -0.65 13.60
C ARG A 276 -9.89 0.84 13.67
N GLU A 277 -9.43 1.28 14.83
CA GLU A 277 -8.84 2.61 14.98
C GLU A 277 -7.39 2.52 14.48
N TYR A 278 -6.87 3.57 13.87
CA TYR A 278 -5.50 3.60 13.36
C TYR A 278 -4.77 4.79 13.94
N CYS A 279 -3.44 4.67 14.03
CA CYS A 279 -2.60 5.82 14.32
C CYS A 279 -2.74 6.84 13.18
N SER A 280 -3.08 8.09 13.53
CA SER A 280 -3.19 9.21 12.59
C SER A 280 -1.84 9.62 11.97
N TYR A 281 -0.71 9.18 12.54
CA TYR A 281 0.58 9.33 11.89
C TYR A 281 0.69 8.33 10.74
N VAL A 282 0.59 8.85 9.51
CA VAL A 282 0.57 8.04 8.27
C VAL A 282 1.85 7.19 8.09
N GLY A 283 2.98 7.59 8.68
CA GLY A 283 4.20 6.77 8.66
C GLY A 283 4.13 5.51 9.53
N CYS A 284 3.16 5.40 10.44
CA CYS A 284 3.02 4.26 11.36
C CYS A 284 2.02 3.22 10.88
N CYS A 285 0.81 3.65 10.46
CA CYS A 285 -0.29 2.77 10.05
C CYS A 285 -0.64 1.62 11.03
N LYS A 286 -0.23 1.71 12.31
CA LYS A 286 -0.51 0.67 13.31
C LYS A 286 -2.01 0.64 13.62
N PRO A 287 -2.71 -0.50 13.43
CA PRO A 287 -4.08 -0.65 13.89
C PRO A 287 -4.11 -0.77 15.41
N ASN A 288 -5.18 -0.25 16.02
CA ASN A 288 -5.54 -0.54 17.39
C ASN A 288 -6.10 -1.96 17.46
N ASP A 289 -5.43 -2.84 18.21
CA ASP A 289 -5.85 -4.21 18.45
C ASP A 289 -6.95 -4.32 19.51
N GLY A 290 -7.34 -3.19 20.12
CA GLY A 290 -8.35 -3.10 21.17
C GLY A 290 -7.80 -3.34 22.57
N THR A 291 -6.51 -3.67 22.72
CA THR A 291 -5.89 -3.87 24.03
C THR A 291 -5.65 -2.54 24.76
N GLU A 292 -5.28 -1.51 24.01
CA GLU A 292 -4.98 -0.17 24.53
C GLU A 292 -5.77 0.91 23.80
N LYS A 293 -6.22 1.93 24.52
CA LYS A 293 -6.82 3.11 23.90
C LYS A 293 -5.71 4.02 23.38
N PHE A 294 -5.70 4.29 22.09
CA PHE A 294 -4.77 5.26 21.51
C PHE A 294 -4.99 6.66 22.13
N PRO A 295 -3.96 7.33 22.67
CA PRO A 295 -4.08 8.71 23.12
C PRO A 295 -4.57 9.63 21.99
N ARG A 296 -5.45 10.56 22.35
CA ARG A 296 -6.01 11.58 21.46
C ARG A 296 -5.39 12.95 21.70
N CYS A 297 -5.29 13.77 20.66
CA CYS A 297 -4.93 15.17 20.84
C CYS A 297 -6.05 15.96 21.52
N LYS A 298 -5.81 16.38 22.76
CA LYS A 298 -6.78 17.13 23.58
C LYS A 298 -7.25 18.42 22.90
N LYS A 299 -6.36 19.21 22.29
CA LYS A 299 -6.72 20.47 21.62
C LYS A 299 -7.67 20.27 20.44
N CYS A 300 -7.41 19.27 19.59
CA CYS A 300 -8.28 18.94 18.47
C CYS A 300 -9.63 18.40 18.92
N TRP A 301 -9.62 17.55 19.96
CA TRP A 301 -10.85 16.99 20.50
C TRP A 301 -11.71 18.06 21.19
N ASP A 302 -11.14 18.85 22.08
CA ASP A 302 -11.89 19.83 22.87
C ASP A 302 -12.35 21.00 21.99
N GLY A 303 -11.47 21.52 21.12
CA GLY A 303 -11.75 22.71 20.31
C GLY A 303 -12.55 22.45 19.05
N MET A 304 -12.28 21.35 18.34
CA MET A 304 -12.87 21.08 17.01
C MET A 304 -13.63 19.75 16.93
N GLN A 305 -13.70 18.99 18.04
CA GLN A 305 -14.26 17.63 18.06
C GLN A 305 -13.63 16.70 17.01
N ARG A 306 -12.36 16.95 16.65
CA ARG A 306 -11.60 16.13 15.71
C ARG A 306 -10.83 15.05 16.46
N GLU A 307 -11.05 13.80 16.04
CA GLU A 307 -10.37 12.64 16.60
C GLU A 307 -9.04 12.43 15.87
N VAL A 308 -7.94 12.75 16.55
CA VAL A 308 -6.58 12.49 16.08
C VAL A 308 -5.90 11.58 17.09
N LEU A 309 -5.69 10.32 16.71
CA LEU A 309 -5.26 9.21 17.58
C LEU A 309 -3.81 8.83 17.30
N TYR A 310 -3.04 8.54 18.34
CA TYR A 310 -1.68 8.07 18.19
C TYR A 310 -1.46 6.78 18.94
N CYS A 311 -0.75 5.81 18.37
CA CYS A 311 -0.40 4.60 19.10
C CYS A 311 0.72 4.84 20.13
N SER A 312 1.40 5.99 20.10
CA SER A 312 2.47 6.37 21.02
C SER A 312 2.70 7.88 21.01
N ALA A 313 3.33 8.40 22.08
CA ALA A 313 3.78 9.80 22.12
C ALA A 313 4.79 10.11 21.00
N GLN A 314 5.63 9.14 20.62
CA GLN A 314 6.59 9.30 19.53
C GLN A 314 5.91 9.59 18.20
N CYS A 315 4.86 8.81 17.86
CA CYS A 315 4.06 9.05 16.65
C CYS A 315 3.37 10.42 16.70
N GLN A 316 2.87 10.83 17.87
CA GLN A 316 2.29 12.17 18.03
C GLN A 316 3.32 13.27 17.75
N LYS A 317 4.53 13.18 18.29
CA LYS A 317 5.59 14.18 18.08
C LYS A 317 6.06 14.22 16.62
N ALA A 318 6.23 13.06 16.00
CA ALA A 318 6.58 12.94 14.58
C ALA A 318 5.53 13.61 13.68
N ASP A 319 4.26 13.33 13.93
CA ASP A 319 3.15 13.94 13.19
C ASP A 319 2.96 15.43 13.54
N TRP A 320 3.32 15.84 14.76
CA TRP A 320 3.26 17.23 15.19
C TRP A 320 4.13 18.14 14.33
N LYS A 321 5.40 17.77 14.13
CA LYS A 321 6.35 18.57 13.34
C LYS A 321 5.92 18.67 11.87
N SER A 322 5.23 17.67 11.34
CA SER A 322 4.97 17.52 9.90
C SER A 322 3.61 17.96 9.44
N ASN A 323 2.54 17.51 10.10
CA ASN A 323 1.16 17.75 9.69
C ASN A 323 0.32 18.39 10.79
N HIS A 324 0.30 17.79 11.98
CA HIS A 324 -0.69 18.12 12.99
C HIS A 324 -0.55 19.58 13.48
N LYS A 325 0.65 20.12 13.66
CA LYS A 325 0.80 21.52 14.12
C LYS A 325 0.08 22.52 13.20
N ALA A 326 0.05 22.26 11.88
CA ALA A 326 -0.62 23.14 10.92
C ALA A 326 -2.13 23.17 11.15
N ILE A 327 -2.73 22.03 11.50
CA ILE A 327 -4.18 21.87 11.65
C ILE A 327 -4.66 21.89 13.10
N CYS A 328 -3.79 21.75 14.11
CA CYS A 328 -4.20 21.53 15.50
C CYS A 328 -5.08 22.64 16.05
N GLY A 329 -6.33 22.30 16.43
CA GLY A 329 -7.26 23.25 17.03
C GLY A 329 -7.73 24.39 16.11
N LYS A 330 -7.53 24.27 14.80
CA LYS A 330 -7.96 25.25 13.79
C LYS A 330 -9.06 24.68 12.89
N ALA A 331 -9.88 25.56 12.31
CA ALA A 331 -10.72 25.19 11.17
C ALA A 331 -9.83 24.71 10.01
N LEU A 332 -10.33 23.76 9.23
CA LEU A 332 -9.62 23.25 8.07
C LEU A 332 -9.90 24.16 6.86
N SER A 333 -8.88 24.39 6.04
CA SER A 333 -9.05 24.92 4.68
C SER A 333 -8.68 23.84 3.67
N PHE A 334 -9.17 23.96 2.44
CA PHE A 334 -8.82 23.02 1.37
C PHE A 334 -7.30 22.93 1.16
N ASP A 335 -6.60 24.07 1.16
CA ASP A 335 -5.15 24.11 0.95
C ASP A 335 -4.38 23.44 2.09
N ALA A 336 -4.88 23.53 3.33
CA ALA A 336 -4.26 22.90 4.50
C ALA A 336 -4.37 21.36 4.44
N VAL A 337 -5.48 20.82 3.91
CA VAL A 337 -5.69 19.36 3.81
C VAL A 337 -5.13 18.73 2.55
N SER A 338 -5.06 19.49 1.43
CA SER A 338 -4.66 18.97 0.11
C SER A 338 -3.17 18.74 -0.05
N LYS A 339 -2.36 19.28 0.86
CA LYS A 339 -0.90 19.12 0.87
C LYS A 339 -0.49 18.36 2.13
N PRO A 340 -0.83 17.05 2.25
CA PRO A 340 -0.34 16.26 3.37
C PRO A 340 1.19 16.30 3.31
N LYS A 341 1.81 16.96 4.28
CA LYS A 341 3.25 16.91 4.48
C LYS A 341 3.53 15.61 5.17
N LEU A 342 3.54 14.54 4.39
CA LEU A 342 4.18 13.32 4.84
C LEU A 342 5.65 13.65 5.04
N THR A 343 6.03 14.05 6.25
CA THR A 343 7.33 13.59 6.67
C THR A 343 7.11 12.12 6.92
N TYR A 344 7.65 11.28 6.05
CA TYR A 344 8.35 10.14 6.60
C TYR A 344 9.33 10.74 7.61
N ALA A 345 8.91 10.79 8.87
CA ALA A 345 9.75 11.28 9.93
C ALA A 345 10.86 10.23 10.07
N ARG A 346 11.90 10.38 9.24
CA ARG A 346 13.28 10.45 9.70
C ARG A 346 13.35 11.55 10.77
N THR A 347 12.63 11.42 11.88
CA THR A 347 12.96 12.18 13.08
C THR A 347 14.01 11.37 13.79
N SER A 348 15.23 11.63 13.34
CA SER A 348 16.51 11.32 13.94
C SER A 348 16.66 11.79 15.40
N GLU A 349 15.75 12.64 15.86
CA GLU A 349 15.96 13.42 17.09
C GLU A 349 15.32 12.85 18.37
N GLU A 350 14.35 11.91 18.32
CA GLU A 350 13.61 11.54 19.55
C GLU A 350 13.20 10.06 19.70
N MET A 351 13.97 9.13 19.13
CA MET A 351 14.14 7.83 19.80
C MET A 351 15.15 8.03 20.93
N PRO A 352 15.07 7.32 22.09
CA PRO A 352 16.17 7.30 23.04
C PRO A 352 17.43 7.01 22.22
N SER A 353 18.34 8.00 22.18
CA SER A 353 19.39 8.14 21.16
C SER A 353 19.97 6.79 20.73
N ILE A 354 19.39 6.18 19.71
CA ILE A 354 20.12 5.34 18.80
C ILE A 354 20.64 6.39 17.82
N PRO A 355 21.94 6.70 17.85
CA PRO A 355 22.51 7.79 17.07
C PRO A 355 22.02 7.64 15.66
N THR A 356 21.33 8.67 15.17
CA THR A 356 21.00 8.70 13.76
C THR A 356 22.33 8.74 13.07
N PRO A 357 22.63 7.72 12.28
CA PRO A 357 23.85 7.77 11.56
C PRO A 357 23.83 9.00 10.66
N ALA A 358 24.87 9.84 10.74
CA ALA A 358 25.17 10.76 9.65
C ALA A 358 25.22 9.98 8.32
N GLU A 359 25.32 10.61 7.15
CA GLU A 359 25.54 9.86 5.90
C GLU A 359 26.67 8.82 6.01
N SER A 360 27.59 9.01 6.97
CA SER A 360 28.60 8.06 7.41
C SER A 360 28.13 6.81 8.15
N ALA A 361 26.84 6.60 8.44
CA ALA A 361 26.41 5.40 9.16
C ALA A 361 25.06 4.79 8.70
N LEU A 362 24.57 5.18 7.51
CA LEU A 362 23.76 4.24 6.75
C LEU A 362 24.58 2.95 6.66
N VAL A 363 24.01 1.85 7.16
CA VAL A 363 24.72 0.57 7.18
C VAL A 363 25.11 0.16 5.76
N ILE A 364 24.34 0.62 4.76
CA ILE A 364 24.57 0.33 3.35
C ILE A 364 24.44 1.65 2.57
N GLY A 365 25.57 2.12 2.02
CA GLY A 365 25.67 3.40 1.29
C GLY A 365 24.99 3.41 -0.08
N ALA A 366 25.25 4.43 -0.90
CA ALA A 366 24.79 4.51 -2.30
C ALA A 366 25.39 3.36 -3.15
N PRO A 367 24.74 2.94 -4.25
CA PRO A 367 25.37 2.04 -5.20
C PRO A 367 26.64 2.68 -5.79
N THR A 368 27.67 1.88 -6.02
CA THR A 368 28.96 2.32 -6.56
C THR A 368 29.10 1.90 -8.02
N GLY A 369 29.68 2.77 -8.85
CA GLY A 369 29.90 2.49 -10.28
C GLY A 369 28.60 2.43 -11.08
N SER A 370 28.52 1.51 -12.05
CA SER A 370 27.34 1.32 -12.91
C SER A 370 26.29 0.36 -12.33
N TYR A 371 26.51 -0.16 -11.11
CA TYR A 371 25.63 -1.17 -10.53
C TYR A 371 24.23 -0.61 -10.25
N LYS A 372 23.20 -1.32 -10.70
CA LYS A 372 21.80 -0.98 -10.45
C LYS A 372 21.15 -2.03 -9.52
N ARG A 373 20.92 -1.64 -8.26
CA ARG A 373 20.00 -2.31 -7.31
C ARG A 373 18.59 -2.53 -7.87
N THR A 374 18.04 -3.72 -7.71
CA THR A 374 16.64 -3.99 -8.02
C THR A 374 15.70 -3.34 -7.00
N PRO A 375 14.40 -3.15 -7.31
CA PRO A 375 13.41 -2.71 -6.33
C PRO A 375 13.34 -3.58 -5.06
N LEU A 376 13.52 -4.91 -5.18
CA LEU A 376 13.57 -5.80 -4.02
C LEU A 376 14.80 -5.53 -3.15
N LEU A 377 15.96 -5.38 -3.76
CA LEU A 377 17.18 -5.08 -3.02
C LEU A 377 17.07 -3.73 -2.30
N ILE A 378 16.42 -2.74 -2.91
CA ILE A 378 16.13 -1.45 -2.26
C ILE A 378 15.21 -1.64 -1.04
N ALA A 379 14.13 -2.43 -1.19
CA ALA A 379 13.24 -2.75 -0.08
C ALA A 379 13.98 -3.50 1.06
N GLN A 380 14.92 -4.37 0.72
CA GLN A 380 15.77 -5.09 1.67
C GLN A 380 16.72 -4.13 2.41
N ILE A 381 17.41 -3.24 1.68
CA ILE A 381 18.28 -2.21 2.27
C ILE A 381 17.50 -1.29 3.20
N ASP A 382 16.33 -0.82 2.77
CA ASP A 382 15.46 0.02 3.59
C ASP A 382 15.07 -0.70 4.89
N ARG A 383 14.72 -1.99 4.82
CA ARG A 383 14.43 -2.79 6.01
C ARG A 383 15.64 -2.90 6.95
N LEU A 384 16.83 -3.16 6.42
CA LEU A 384 18.05 -3.27 7.24
C LEU A 384 18.45 -1.93 7.87
N ASN A 385 18.26 -0.82 7.16
CA ASN A 385 18.49 0.51 7.72
C ASN A 385 17.49 0.85 8.83
N ARG A 386 16.24 0.35 8.75
CA ARG A 386 15.23 0.49 9.83
C ARG A 386 15.54 -0.35 11.05
N PHE A 387 16.22 -1.48 10.87
CA PHE A 387 16.55 -2.42 11.93
C PHE A 387 18.04 -2.78 11.89
N PRO A 388 18.94 -1.87 12.30
CA PRO A 388 20.40 -2.04 12.13
C PRO A 388 21.00 -3.21 12.93
N LYS A 389 20.22 -3.78 13.86
CA LYS A 389 20.59 -5.02 14.55
C LYS A 389 20.47 -6.25 13.65
N LEU A 390 19.62 -6.19 12.63
CA LEU A 390 19.43 -7.28 11.67
C LEU A 390 20.58 -7.32 10.67
N ASP A 391 21.02 -8.53 10.38
CA ASP A 391 22.03 -8.81 9.39
C ASP A 391 21.40 -9.11 8.03
N TYR A 392 20.28 -9.82 8.01
CA TYR A 392 19.50 -10.05 6.80
C TYR A 392 18.03 -10.32 7.12
N VAL A 393 17.16 -10.26 6.11
CA VAL A 393 15.76 -10.65 6.23
C VAL A 393 15.34 -11.50 5.03
N ILE A 394 14.86 -12.71 5.27
CA ILE A 394 14.25 -13.56 4.23
C ILE A 394 12.76 -13.26 4.21
N THR A 395 12.26 -12.72 3.09
CA THR A 395 10.87 -12.28 2.91
C THR A 395 10.03 -13.21 2.06
N ASP A 396 10.68 -14.08 1.27
CA ASP A 396 9.99 -14.99 0.34
C ASP A 396 9.45 -16.26 1.04
N SER A 397 9.66 -16.40 2.35
CA SER A 397 9.04 -17.43 3.19
C SER A 397 7.62 -17.05 3.63
N SER A 398 6.83 -18.04 4.08
CA SER A 398 5.47 -17.82 4.58
C SER A 398 5.43 -16.83 5.76
N THR A 399 6.47 -16.86 6.59
CA THR A 399 6.73 -15.88 7.64
C THR A 399 8.11 -15.26 7.41
N PRO A 400 8.24 -13.92 7.34
CA PRO A 400 9.55 -13.31 7.18
C PRO A 400 10.51 -13.72 8.30
N TRP A 401 11.70 -14.19 7.93
CA TRP A 401 12.73 -14.56 8.88
C TRP A 401 13.76 -13.45 9.01
N ASN A 402 13.74 -12.79 10.17
CA ASN A 402 14.72 -11.77 10.53
C ASN A 402 15.94 -12.47 11.11
N MET A 403 17.12 -12.16 10.59
CA MET A 403 18.38 -12.76 11.02
C MET A 403 19.23 -11.75 11.75
N ASP A 404 19.72 -12.15 12.92
CA ASP A 404 20.81 -11.53 13.66
C ASP A 404 21.83 -12.62 14.05
N PHE A 405 23.11 -12.35 13.83
CA PHE A 405 24.18 -13.29 14.11
C PHE A 405 24.69 -13.09 15.55
N PRO A 406 24.66 -14.14 16.39
CA PRO A 406 25.13 -14.03 17.77
C PRO A 406 26.66 -14.01 17.87
N ASP A 407 27.38 -14.55 16.89
CA ASP A 407 28.84 -14.55 16.84
C ASP A 407 29.38 -13.27 16.18
N PRO A 408 30.12 -12.42 16.90
CA PRO A 408 30.55 -11.12 16.38
C PRO A 408 31.49 -11.20 15.17
N GLU A 409 32.35 -12.21 15.09
CA GLU A 409 33.30 -12.34 13.98
C GLU A 409 32.59 -12.76 12.69
N ALA A 410 31.71 -13.77 12.77
CA ALA A 410 30.87 -14.19 11.65
C ALA A 410 29.92 -13.07 11.21
N GLN A 411 29.33 -12.34 12.17
CA GLN A 411 28.50 -11.17 11.89
C GLN A 411 29.28 -10.11 11.11
N SER A 412 30.47 -9.75 11.58
CA SER A 412 31.33 -8.77 10.92
C SER A 412 31.68 -9.20 9.49
N LEU A 413 32.06 -10.46 9.28
CA LEU A 413 32.38 -10.95 7.94
C LEU A 413 31.16 -10.94 7.01
N PHE A 414 30.01 -11.40 7.49
CA PHE A 414 28.77 -11.37 6.72
C PHE A 414 28.39 -9.94 6.34
N ARG A 415 28.45 -8.99 7.29
CA ARG A 415 28.14 -7.58 7.03
C ARG A 415 29.05 -6.98 5.95
N LYS A 416 30.35 -7.29 5.96
CA LYS A 416 31.28 -6.86 4.91
C LYS A 416 30.89 -7.40 3.54
N CYS A 417 30.57 -8.70 3.44
CA CYS A 417 30.08 -9.28 2.18
C CYS A 417 28.77 -8.64 1.74
N ARG A 418 27.83 -8.44 2.67
CA ARG A 418 26.54 -7.79 2.41
C ARG A 418 26.71 -6.36 1.91
N GLU A 419 27.50 -5.55 2.58
CA GLU A 419 27.78 -4.16 2.19
C GLU A 419 28.39 -4.11 0.79
N LYS A 420 29.39 -4.95 0.51
CA LYS A 420 30.00 -5.06 -0.82
C LYS A 420 28.99 -5.51 -1.87
N ALA A 421 28.23 -6.59 -1.63
CA ALA A 421 27.19 -7.09 -2.51
C ALA A 421 26.14 -6.02 -2.85
N MET A 422 25.65 -5.30 -1.83
CA MET A 422 24.61 -4.29 -2.01
C MET A 422 25.13 -2.97 -2.63
N ALA A 423 26.40 -2.64 -2.44
CA ALA A 423 27.03 -1.45 -3.04
C ALA A 423 27.43 -1.68 -4.50
N THR A 424 28.07 -2.81 -4.81
CA THR A 424 28.72 -3.03 -6.12
C THR A 424 28.07 -4.12 -6.96
N GLY A 425 27.18 -4.96 -6.40
CA GLY A 425 26.70 -6.16 -7.08
C GLY A 425 27.74 -7.27 -7.17
N ASP A 426 28.74 -7.29 -6.27
CA ASP A 426 29.83 -8.28 -6.27
C ASP A 426 29.31 -9.72 -6.15
N ARG A 427 29.32 -10.45 -7.28
CA ARG A 427 28.81 -11.82 -7.40
C ARG A 427 29.39 -12.77 -6.35
N GLN A 428 30.68 -12.62 -6.04
CA GLN A 428 31.34 -13.45 -5.05
C GLN A 428 30.79 -13.21 -3.63
N SER A 429 30.65 -11.94 -3.23
CA SER A 429 30.04 -11.60 -1.94
C SER A 429 28.60 -12.09 -1.84
N ILE A 430 27.82 -12.01 -2.93
CA ILE A 430 26.46 -12.56 -3.00
C ILE A 430 26.47 -14.08 -2.79
N ALA A 431 27.38 -14.81 -3.44
CA ALA A 431 27.52 -16.25 -3.28
C ALA A 431 27.92 -16.65 -1.85
N ILE A 432 28.86 -15.92 -1.24
CA ILE A 432 29.28 -16.12 0.17
C ILE A 432 28.09 -15.90 1.11
N MET A 433 27.33 -14.81 0.93
CA MET A 433 26.13 -14.57 1.72
C MET A 433 25.11 -15.70 1.54
N ALA A 434 24.79 -16.06 0.31
CA ALA A 434 23.80 -17.09 0.01
C ALA A 434 24.17 -18.43 0.63
N HIS A 435 25.43 -18.86 0.50
CA HIS A 435 25.95 -20.08 1.10
C HIS A 435 25.81 -20.05 2.63
N PHE A 436 26.19 -18.94 3.27
CA PHE A 436 26.08 -18.79 4.72
C PHE A 436 24.62 -18.81 5.21
N LEU A 437 23.73 -18.10 4.53
CA LEU A 437 22.31 -18.06 4.84
C LEU A 437 21.67 -19.46 4.72
N CYS A 438 21.98 -20.18 3.63
CA CYS A 438 21.51 -21.56 3.42
C CYS A 438 21.98 -22.48 4.55
N TRP A 439 23.25 -22.34 4.94
CA TRP A 439 23.84 -23.13 6.01
C TRP A 439 23.16 -22.88 7.36
N MET A 440 22.88 -21.62 7.70
CA MET A 440 22.13 -21.25 8.91
C MET A 440 20.71 -21.82 8.90
N ALA A 441 20.03 -21.77 7.76
CA ALA A 441 18.69 -22.31 7.63
C ALA A 441 18.61 -23.83 7.78
N ILE A 442 19.69 -24.55 7.43
CA ILE A 442 19.81 -26.00 7.66
C ILE A 442 20.10 -26.30 9.14
N GLY A 443 20.97 -25.49 9.77
CA GLY A 443 21.40 -25.71 11.16
C GLY A 443 20.37 -25.33 12.22
N HIS A 444 19.39 -24.48 11.90
CA HIS A 444 18.47 -23.91 12.87
C HIS A 444 17.07 -24.54 12.76
N LYS A 445 16.72 -25.54 13.58
CA LYS A 445 15.42 -26.26 13.45
C LYS A 445 14.17 -25.34 13.31
N PRO A 446 14.02 -24.22 14.06
CA PRO A 446 12.92 -23.28 13.88
C PRO A 446 12.80 -22.64 12.48
N THR A 447 13.88 -22.56 11.69
CA THR A 447 13.81 -21.94 10.35
C THR A 447 13.11 -22.83 9.34
N LEU A 448 13.27 -24.15 9.47
CA LEU A 448 12.55 -25.12 8.64
C LEU A 448 11.04 -25.07 8.91
N GLU A 449 10.64 -24.89 10.17
CA GLU A 449 9.23 -24.73 10.55
C GLU A 449 8.62 -23.42 9.99
N SER A 450 9.43 -22.37 9.83
CA SER A 450 9.03 -21.12 9.18
C SER A 450 9.02 -21.16 7.65
N GLY A 451 9.34 -22.32 7.05
CA GLY A 451 9.38 -22.51 5.60
C GLY A 451 10.61 -21.90 4.90
N VAL A 452 11.61 -21.45 5.67
CA VAL A 452 12.87 -20.96 5.09
C VAL A 452 13.73 -22.17 4.72
N THR A 453 13.89 -22.37 3.41
CA THR A 453 14.75 -23.43 2.85
C THR A 453 15.89 -22.80 2.04
N PRO A 454 16.98 -23.54 1.75
CA PRO A 454 18.04 -23.08 0.86
C PRO A 454 17.51 -22.57 -0.50
N ASN A 455 16.47 -23.21 -1.05
CA ASN A 455 15.85 -22.79 -2.31
C ASN A 455 15.15 -21.44 -2.19
N VAL A 456 14.46 -21.17 -1.07
CA VAL A 456 13.82 -19.87 -0.80
C VAL A 456 14.88 -18.78 -0.69
N ILE A 457 15.98 -19.04 0.04
CA ILE A 457 17.08 -18.09 0.21
C ILE A 457 17.73 -17.76 -1.13
N VAL A 458 18.15 -18.78 -1.88
CA VAL A 458 18.77 -18.60 -3.19
C VAL A 458 17.80 -17.91 -4.15
N GLY A 459 16.51 -18.28 -4.14
CA GLY A 459 15.48 -17.65 -4.96
C GLY A 459 15.34 -16.15 -4.69
N GLN A 460 15.28 -15.76 -3.42
CA GLN A 460 15.20 -14.35 -3.04
C GLN A 460 16.46 -13.58 -3.49
N LEU A 461 17.66 -14.09 -3.18
CA LEU A 461 18.91 -13.41 -3.56
C LEU A 461 19.07 -13.33 -5.09
N LYS A 462 18.65 -14.34 -5.85
CA LYS A 462 18.63 -14.26 -7.33
C LYS A 462 17.84 -13.05 -7.82
N LYS A 463 16.62 -12.86 -7.28
CA LYS A 463 15.73 -11.76 -7.64
C LYS A 463 16.27 -10.40 -7.19
N GLU A 464 16.85 -10.33 -5.99
CA GLU A 464 17.42 -9.10 -5.43
C GLU A 464 18.65 -8.63 -6.23
N TYR A 465 19.52 -9.54 -6.65
CA TYR A 465 20.80 -9.19 -7.28
C TYR A 465 20.86 -9.42 -8.80
N LEU A 466 19.81 -9.95 -9.43
CA LEU A 466 19.79 -10.38 -10.83
C LEU A 466 20.93 -11.37 -11.16
N PHE A 467 21.09 -12.38 -10.30
CA PHE A 467 22.19 -13.34 -10.39
C PHE A 467 21.69 -14.77 -10.64
N ASP A 468 21.26 -15.05 -11.87
CA ASP A 468 20.59 -16.32 -12.23
C ASP A 468 21.42 -17.58 -11.91
N GLU A 469 22.74 -17.48 -12.00
CA GLU A 469 23.71 -18.54 -11.75
C GLU A 469 24.04 -18.74 -10.25
N LEU A 470 23.43 -17.97 -9.34
CA LEU A 470 23.75 -18.00 -7.91
C LEU A 470 23.71 -19.42 -7.30
N HIS A 471 22.75 -20.24 -7.75
CA HIS A 471 22.65 -21.63 -7.32
C HIS A 471 23.89 -22.48 -7.64
N LEU A 472 24.54 -22.24 -8.79
CA LEU A 472 25.79 -22.91 -9.18
C LEU A 472 26.94 -22.42 -8.29
N ALA A 473 27.04 -21.12 -8.06
CA ALA A 473 28.06 -20.53 -7.18
C ALA A 473 27.93 -21.03 -5.73
N VAL A 474 26.69 -21.16 -5.22
CA VAL A 474 26.44 -21.74 -3.89
C VAL A 474 26.81 -23.24 -3.85
N ALA A 475 26.54 -23.99 -4.92
CA ALA A 475 26.94 -25.39 -5.01
C ALA A 475 28.46 -25.56 -5.04
N GLU A 476 29.18 -24.70 -5.75
CA GLU A 476 30.64 -24.68 -5.77
C GLU A 476 31.21 -24.37 -4.37
N MET A 477 30.68 -23.37 -3.69
CA MET A 477 31.03 -23.05 -2.29
C MET A 477 30.80 -24.25 -1.37
N GLN A 478 29.70 -24.98 -1.57
CA GLN A 478 29.41 -26.19 -0.82
C GLN A 478 30.40 -27.33 -1.12
N GLN A 479 30.85 -27.46 -2.37
CA GLN A 479 31.89 -28.44 -2.74
C GLN A 479 33.25 -28.08 -2.12
N LEU A 480 33.63 -26.81 -2.14
CA LEU A 480 34.85 -26.33 -1.47
C LEU A 480 34.79 -26.63 0.02
N GLN A 481 33.66 -26.33 0.67
CA GLN A 481 33.46 -26.67 2.09
C GLN A 481 33.52 -28.18 2.34
N ASN A 482 33.00 -29.00 1.44
CA ASN A 482 33.05 -30.46 1.57
C ASN A 482 34.47 -31.03 1.52
N ARG A 483 35.42 -30.32 0.89
CA ARG A 483 36.83 -30.67 0.83
C ARG A 483 37.63 -30.16 2.04
N ASP A 484 37.05 -29.26 2.84
CA ASP A 484 37.70 -28.71 4.02
C ASP A 484 37.79 -29.78 5.14
N PRO A 485 39.00 -30.08 5.66
CA PRO A 485 39.19 -31.08 6.70
C PRO A 485 38.48 -30.75 8.02
N PHE A 486 38.04 -29.51 8.23
CA PHE A 486 37.28 -29.09 9.41
C PHE A 486 35.78 -29.38 9.28
N ARG A 487 35.33 -30.36 8.51
CA ARG A 487 33.94 -30.61 8.05
C ARG A 487 32.74 -30.75 9.05
N ARG A 488 32.82 -30.42 10.34
CA ARG A 488 31.71 -30.71 11.30
C ARG A 488 30.57 -29.66 11.26
N PRO A 489 29.36 -29.93 11.81
CA PRO A 489 28.31 -28.92 11.93
C PRO A 489 28.81 -27.93 12.97
N MET A 490 29.31 -26.83 12.46
CA MET A 490 30.30 -26.06 13.16
C MET A 490 29.67 -24.78 13.66
N SER A 491 29.97 -24.37 14.88
CA SER A 491 29.68 -23.02 15.35
C SER A 491 30.10 -21.97 14.31
N PRO A 492 29.49 -20.78 14.29
CA PRO A 492 29.86 -19.67 13.39
C PRO A 492 31.39 -19.45 13.25
N GLN A 493 32.14 -19.73 14.32
CA GLN A 493 33.61 -19.68 14.37
C GLN A 493 34.33 -20.51 13.30
N ASN A 494 33.73 -21.59 12.82
CA ASN A 494 34.42 -22.39 11.81
C ASN A 494 33.92 -22.16 10.38
N TRP A 495 32.72 -21.62 10.19
CA TRP A 495 32.41 -20.98 8.92
C TRP A 495 33.42 -19.85 8.66
N LEU A 496 33.76 -19.10 9.70
CA LEU A 496 34.80 -18.09 9.62
C LEU A 496 36.18 -18.67 9.24
N LYS A 497 36.58 -19.81 9.80
CA LYS A 497 37.83 -20.50 9.40
C LYS A 497 37.82 -20.89 7.93
N PHE A 498 36.70 -21.44 7.44
CA PHE A 498 36.52 -21.77 6.03
C PHE A 498 36.70 -20.53 5.14
N CYS A 499 36.03 -19.41 5.46
CA CYS A 499 36.19 -18.17 4.69
C CYS A 499 37.62 -17.58 4.76
N LYS A 500 38.29 -17.66 5.91
CA LYS A 500 39.69 -17.25 6.06
C LYS A 500 40.62 -18.13 5.21
N GLY A 501 40.36 -19.43 5.12
CA GLY A 501 41.09 -20.36 4.25
C GLY A 501 40.92 -20.08 2.75
N MET A 502 39.74 -19.61 2.33
CA MET A 502 39.50 -19.20 0.94
C MET A 502 40.38 -18.02 0.50
N ASN A 503 40.63 -17.04 1.38
CA ASN A 503 41.50 -15.90 1.06
C ASN A 503 42.95 -16.32 0.74
N VAL A 504 43.43 -17.43 1.30
CA VAL A 504 44.79 -17.95 1.05
C VAL A 504 44.89 -18.63 -0.32
N HIS A 505 43.81 -19.28 -0.78
CA HIS A 505 43.76 -19.91 -2.10
C HIS A 505 43.39 -18.95 -3.24
N GLN A 506 42.84 -17.77 -2.94
CA GLN A 506 42.42 -16.79 -3.94
C GLN A 506 43.56 -16.04 -4.64
N GLN A 507 44.75 -15.95 -4.04
CA GLN A 507 45.92 -15.44 -4.77
C GLN A 507 46.40 -16.37 -5.89
N VAL A 508 45.92 -17.62 -5.93
CA VAL A 508 46.42 -18.65 -6.87
C VAL A 508 45.41 -18.97 -7.99
N ILE A 509 44.12 -18.65 -7.80
CA ILE A 509 43.05 -19.05 -8.74
C ILE A 509 42.56 -17.87 -9.62
N LEU A 510 42.91 -16.62 -9.28
CA LEU A 510 42.48 -15.42 -10.02
C LEU A 510 43.64 -14.56 -10.55
N SER A 511 44.86 -15.11 -10.56
CA SER A 511 45.90 -14.82 -11.55
C SER A 511 45.82 -15.85 -12.66
#